data_AF-A0A0R0CHS7-F1
#
_entry.id   AF-A0A0R0CHS7-F1
#
_cell.length_a   1.000
_cell.length_b   1.000
_cell.length_c   1.000
_cell.angle_alpha   90.00
_cell.angle_beta   90.00
_cell.angle_gamma   90.00
#
_symmetry.space_group_name_H-M   'P 1'
#
loop_
_entity.id
_entity.type
_entity.pdbx_description
1 polymer ?
#
loop_
_entity_poly.entity_id
_entity_poly.type
_entity_poly.pdbx_seq_one_letter_code
_entity_poly.pdbx_strand_id
1 'polypeptide(L)' 'MSDRKVQISYSDDGGRNWSNWRERSLGELGEYGKRVRFWRLGRFRNRIYRIRVSSPIKRDLLGGVVNIQVTPG' A
#
# COMPACT_ATOMS: atom_id res chain seq x y z
N MET A 1 5.57 -14.38 -15.57
CA MET A 1 4.94 -13.45 -14.60
C MET A 1 6.03 -12.98 -13.66
N SER A 2 6.61 -11.80 -13.91
CA SER A 2 7.69 -11.28 -13.06
C SER A 2 7.10 -10.86 -11.71
N ASP A 3 7.79 -11.13 -10.61
CA ASP A 3 7.39 -10.82 -9.23
C ASP A 3 7.46 -9.30 -8.95
N ARG A 4 6.69 -8.51 -9.71
CA ARG A 4 6.63 -7.04 -9.67
C ARG A 4 5.35 -6.62 -9.00
N LYS A 5 5.36 -6.59 -7.66
CA LYS A 5 4.17 -6.30 -6.88
C LYS A 5 4.45 -5.41 -5.69
N VAL A 6 3.45 -4.60 -5.37
CA VAL A 6 3.37 -3.87 -4.11
C VAL A 6 2.34 -4.56 -3.24
N GLN A 7 2.69 -4.71 -1.97
CA GLN A 7 1.84 -5.32 -0.96
C GLN A 7 1.67 -4.35 0.19
N ILE A 8 0.45 -4.28 0.72
CA ILE A 8 0.14 -3.51 1.91
C ILE A 8 -0.49 -4.39 2.97
N SER A 9 -0.16 -4.11 4.21
CA SER A 9 -0.82 -4.59 5.42
C SER A 9 -0.94 -3.41 6.36
N TYR A 10 -1.95 -3.40 7.22
CA TYR A 10 -2.15 -2.31 8.16
C TYR A 10 -2.49 -2.83 9.54
N SER A 11 -2.14 -2.04 10.54
CA SER A 11 -2.47 -2.27 11.95
C SER A 11 -3.25 -1.09 12.49
N ASP A 12 -4.35 -1.38 13.19
CA ASP A 12 -5.21 -0.39 13.82
C ASP A 12 -5.01 -0.30 15.35
N ASP A 13 -4.11 -1.10 15.91
CA ASP A 13 -3.86 -1.28 17.35
C ASP A 13 -2.40 -1.02 17.78
N GLY A 14 -1.71 -0.19 16.99
CA GLY A 14 -0.34 0.25 17.28
C GLY A 14 0.74 -0.76 16.88
N GLY A 15 0.47 -1.63 15.92
CA GLY A 15 1.43 -2.61 15.39
C GLY A 15 1.37 -3.97 16.07
N ARG A 16 0.40 -4.22 16.95
CA ARG A 16 0.25 -5.51 17.65
C ARG A 16 -0.35 -6.57 16.73
N ASN A 17 -1.44 -6.22 16.05
CA ASN A 17 -2.07 -7.08 15.06
C ASN A 17 -2.00 -6.45 13.67
N TRP A 18 -1.86 -7.30 12.66
CA TRP A 18 -1.71 -6.89 11.27
C TRP A 18 -2.79 -7.54 10.41
N SER A 19 -3.38 -6.75 9.51
CA SER A 19 -4.28 -7.29 8.50
C SER A 19 -3.56 -8.26 7.58
N ASN A 20 -4.32 -9.15 6.94
CA ASN A 20 -3.82 -9.92 5.80
C ASN A 20 -3.20 -9.00 4.75
N TRP A 21 -2.15 -9.51 4.09
CA TRP A 21 -1.49 -8.81 3.00
C TRP A 21 -2.42 -8.68 1.81
N ARG A 22 -2.50 -7.47 1.27
CA ARG A 22 -3.17 -7.18 0.01
C ARG A 22 -2.11 -6.84 -1.02
N GLU A 23 -2.17 -7.46 -2.18
CA GLU A 23 -1.17 -7.25 -3.23
C GLU A 23 -1.77 -6.70 -4.52
N ARG A 24 -0.95 -5.94 -5.24
CA ARG A 24 -1.24 -5.38 -6.56
C ARG A 24 0.01 -5.41 -7.43
N SER A 25 -0.18 -5.71 -8.71
CA SER A 25 0.88 -5.65 -9.71
C SER A 25 1.32 -4.21 -9.95
N LEU A 26 2.64 -4.02 -10.04
CA LEU A 26 3.26 -2.76 -10.46
C LEU A 26 3.27 -2.58 -11.98
N GLY A 27 2.84 -3.59 -12.75
CA GLY A 27 3.01 -3.63 -14.19
C GLY A 27 4.27 -4.37 -14.62
N GLU A 28 4.47 -4.45 -15.93
CA GLU A 28 5.66 -5.03 -16.54
C GLU A 28 6.73 -3.98 -16.86
N LEU A 29 7.92 -4.44 -17.26
CA LEU A 29 8.99 -3.55 -17.67
C LEU A 29 8.55 -2.71 -18.89
N GLY A 30 8.77 -1.40 -18.82
CA GLY A 30 8.33 -0.46 -19.85
C GLY A 30 6.93 0.13 -19.62
N GLU A 31 6.17 -0.39 -18.66
CA GLU A 31 4.92 0.23 -18.22
C GLU A 31 5.19 1.31 -17.17
N TYR A 32 4.91 2.56 -17.51
CA TYR A 32 5.10 3.71 -16.63
C TYR A 32 3.77 4.41 -16.31
N GLY A 33 3.77 5.24 -15.27
CA GLY A 33 2.59 6.03 -14.88
C GLY A 33 1.42 5.24 -14.30
N LYS A 34 1.58 3.93 -14.08
CA LYS A 34 0.53 3.08 -13.51
C LYS A 34 0.21 3.50 -12.08
N ARG A 35 -1.01 4.01 -11.87
CA ARG A 35 -1.50 4.36 -10.53
C ARG A 35 -2.09 3.14 -9.83
N VAL A 36 -1.35 2.56 -8.88
CA VAL A 36 -1.84 1.48 -8.03
C VAL A 36 -2.72 2.03 -6.90
N ARG A 37 -3.91 1.46 -6.72
CA ARG A 37 -4.87 1.87 -5.67
C ARG A 37 -5.33 0.67 -4.85
N PHE A 38 -5.36 0.86 -3.54
CA PHE A 38 -5.96 -0.06 -2.59
C PHE A 38 -7.24 0.54 -2.03
N TRP A 39 -8.38 -0.04 -2.39
CA TRP A 39 -9.70 0.42 -1.95
C TRP A 39 -10.23 -0.47 -0.82
N ARG A 40 -11.30 -0.01 -0.16
CA ARG A 40 -12.05 -0.78 0.85
C ARG A 40 -11.15 -1.25 2.00
N LEU A 41 -10.43 -0.29 2.60
CA LEU A 41 -9.57 -0.51 3.77
C LEU A 41 -10.31 -0.28 5.11
N GLY A 42 -11.62 0.00 5.05
CA GLY A 42 -12.46 0.21 6.22
C GLY A 42 -12.20 1.53 6.95
N ARG A 43 -12.92 1.71 8.06
CA ARG A 43 -12.78 2.85 8.98
C ARG A 43 -11.76 2.53 10.05
N PHE A 44 -10.99 3.52 10.48
CA PHE A 44 -10.00 3.38 11.55
C PHE A 44 -9.90 4.68 12.36
N ARG A 45 -9.35 4.61 13.57
CA ARG A 45 -8.99 5.79 14.38
C ARG A 45 -7.50 6.10 14.28
N ASN A 46 -6.68 5.07 14.49
CA ASN A 46 -5.23 5.09 14.29
C ASN A 46 -4.88 3.98 13.31
N ARG A 47 -3.97 4.23 12.37
CA ARG A 47 -3.53 3.20 11.41
C ARG A 47 -2.06 3.34 11.09
N ILE A 48 -1.34 2.22 11.16
CA ILE A 48 0.03 2.09 10.70
C ILE A 48 0.01 1.27 9.42
N TYR A 49 0.54 1.83 8.34
CA TYR A 49 0.72 1.12 7.08
C TYR A 49 2.08 0.46 7.02
N ARG A 50 2.09 -0.82 6.64
CA ARG A 50 3.30 -1.57 6.28
C ARG A 50 3.25 -1.85 4.80
N ILE A 51 4.23 -1.32 4.08
CA ILE A 51 4.34 -1.42 2.62
C ILE A 51 5.54 -2.31 2.30
N ARG A 52 5.34 -3.27 1.41
CA ARG A 52 6.40 -4.13 0.88
C ARG A 52 6.36 -4.07 -0.64
N VAL A 53 7.53 -4.00 -1.26
CA VAL A 53 7.64 -4.06 -2.72
C VAL A 53 8.55 -5.22 -3.10
N SER A 54 8.03 -6.13 -3.93
CA SER A 54 8.80 -7.18 -4.59
C SER A 54 9.02 -6.79 -6.04
N SER A 55 10.27 -6.89 -6.50
CA SER A 55 10.67 -6.68 -7.89
C SER A 55 12.11 -7.17 -8.06
N PRO A 56 12.47 -7.78 -9.21
CA PRO A 56 13.86 -8.18 -9.50
C PRO A 56 14.80 -6.98 -9.71
N ILE A 57 14.26 -5.77 -9.90
CA ILE A 57 15.04 -4.54 -10.09
C ILE A 57 14.94 -3.62 -8.87
N LYS A 58 15.82 -2.61 -8.82
CA LYS A 58 15.81 -1.61 -7.74
C LYS A 58 14.46 -0.90 -7.67
N ARG A 59 14.04 -0.60 -6.44
CA ARG A 59 12.80 0.09 -6.11
C ARG A 59 13.11 1.10 -5.00
N ASP A 60 12.71 2.33 -5.21
CA ASP A 60 12.88 3.42 -4.25
C ASP A 60 11.49 3.96 -3.89
N LEU A 61 11.19 4.04 -2.59
CA LEU A 61 10.00 4.74 -2.09
C LEU A 61 10.39 6.19 -1.84
N LEU A 62 9.98 7.10 -2.73
CA LEU A 62 10.42 8.49 -2.69
C LEU A 62 9.75 9.32 -1.58
N GLY A 63 8.52 8.99 -1.21
CA GLY A 63 7.78 9.73 -0.19
C GLY A 63 6.39 9.15 0.08
N GLY A 64 5.83 9.51 1.24
CA GLY A 64 4.47 9.18 1.63
C GLY A 64 3.69 10.43 1.97
N VAL A 65 2.47 10.53 1.44
CA VAL A 65 1.54 11.64 1.73
C VAL A 65 0.24 11.03 2.26
N VAL A 66 -0.29 11.60 3.33
CA VAL A 66 -1.59 11.23 3.89
C VAL A 66 -2.49 12.45 3.84
N ASN A 67 -3.60 12.35 3.11
CA ASN A 67 -4.66 13.34 3.12
C ASN A 67 -5.82 12.80 3.93
N ILE A 68 -6.17 13.49 5.02
CA ILE A 68 -7.27 13.12 5.90
C ILE A 68 -8.41 14.10 5.61
N GLN A 69 -9.57 13.55 5.23
CA GLN A 69 -10.80 14.32 5.11
C GLN A 69 -11.75 13.84 6.20
N VAL A 70 -12.16 14.76 7.08
CA VAL A 70 -13.22 14.50 8.05
C VAL A 70 -14.55 14.71 7.32
N THR A 71 -15.31 13.65 7.12
CA THR A 71 -16.69 13.78 6.64
C THR A 71 -17.56 14.25 7.80
N PRO A 72 -18.23 15.41 7.71
CA PRO A 72 -19.21 15.82 8.73
C PRO A 72 -20.34 14.80 8.77
N GLY A 73 -20.71 14.39 9.99
CA GLY A 73 -21.93 13.63 10.26
C GLY A 73 -23.10 14.54 10.53
#